data_AF-A0A7L4KE18-F1
#
_entry.id   AF-A0A7L4KE18-F1
#
_cell.length_a   1.000
_cell.length_b   1.000
_cell.length_c   1.000
_cell.angle_alpha   90.00
_cell.angle_beta   90.00
_cell.angle_gamma   90.00
#
_symmetry.space_group_name_H-M   'P 1'
#
loop_
_entity.id
_entity.type
_entity.pdbx_description
1 polymer ?
#
loop_
_entity_poly.entity_id
_entity_poly.type
_entity_poly.pdbx_seq_one_letter_code
_entity_poly.pdbx_strand_id
1 'polypeptide(L)'
;LEILVTILNVNDNSPVFKQTNFTEVVPEDTKVNATIVTREDLSATDADLDTIFYELTSTAPVTDGYFAIKGVNNPEIYLQKTLDYEKFKRTTLILYARDRPMGSTEATNTATATINILIEQADTKPPWFLPCTFINDDNSVCISSPYAGRVNVSEMSTEPLVLEPGPIYAIDPDYTINEKIVYSIVGGNADQVFSVDADTGNLTMSKAATSPDSYLLQVMVS
;
A
#
# COMPACT_ATOMS: atom_id res chain seq x y z
N LEU A 1 14.31 70.82 11.40
CA LEU A 1 13.83 70.34 10.09
C LEU A 1 13.74 68.83 10.20
N GLU A 2 12.56 68.28 9.98
CA GLU A 2 12.34 66.83 9.96
C GLU A 2 12.02 66.43 8.52
N ILE A 3 12.61 65.33 8.06
CA ILE A 3 12.36 64.76 6.75
C ILE A 3 11.65 63.44 6.98
N LEU A 4 10.42 63.32 6.47
CA LEU A 4 9.67 62.08 6.44
C LEU A 4 9.95 61.35 5.13
N VAL A 5 10.41 60.10 5.23
CA VAL A 5 10.58 59.19 4.09
C VAL A 5 9.66 58.00 4.30
N THR A 6 8.76 57.77 3.35
CA THR A 6 7.84 56.62 3.34
C THR A 6 8.37 55.55 2.41
N ILE A 7 8.46 54.31 2.92
CA ILE A 7 8.82 53.13 2.13
C ILE A 7 7.52 52.47 1.67
N LEU A 8 7.43 52.14 0.38
CA LEU A 8 6.29 51.42 -0.21
C LEU A 8 6.72 49.97 -0.50
N ASN A 9 5.82 49.03 -0.18
CA ASN A 9 5.96 47.64 -0.58
C ASN A 9 5.28 47.44 -1.94
N VAL A 10 5.98 46.83 -2.88
CA VAL A 10 5.49 46.55 -4.24
C VAL A 10 5.69 45.06 -4.47
N ASN A 11 4.72 44.40 -5.11
CA ASN A 11 4.78 42.97 -5.40
C ASN A 11 5.75 42.68 -6.55
N ASP A 12 7.05 42.65 -6.26
CA ASP A 12 8.14 42.44 -7.21
C ASP A 12 9.00 41.21 -6.92
N ASN A 13 8.67 40.45 -5.88
CA ASN A 13 9.30 39.18 -5.53
C ASN A 13 8.32 38.01 -5.71
N SER A 14 8.85 36.85 -6.10
CA SER A 14 8.09 35.61 -6.17
C SER A 14 8.14 34.84 -4.85
N PRO A 15 7.12 34.03 -4.55
CA PRO A 15 7.23 33.01 -3.52
C PRO A 15 8.43 32.08 -3.78
N VAL A 16 9.10 31.63 -2.73
CA VAL A 16 10.25 30.71 -2.82
C VAL A 16 10.10 29.58 -1.82
N PHE A 17 10.14 28.34 -2.31
CA PHE A 17 10.22 27.15 -1.45
C PHE A 17 11.64 26.92 -0.95
N LYS A 18 11.79 26.40 0.27
CA LYS A 18 13.09 25.96 0.80
C LYS A 18 13.73 24.86 -0.06
N GLN A 19 12.88 23.98 -0.59
CA GLN A 19 13.25 22.87 -1.48
C GLN A 19 12.17 22.71 -2.54
N THR A 20 12.58 22.44 -3.78
CA THR A 20 11.67 22.35 -4.94
C THR A 20 11.44 20.92 -5.42
N ASN A 21 12.14 19.94 -4.85
CA ASN A 21 12.00 18.52 -5.17
C ASN A 21 11.98 17.70 -3.89
N PHE A 22 10.89 17.00 -3.63
CA PHE A 22 10.73 16.09 -2.49
C PHE A 22 10.53 14.67 -2.99
N THR A 23 10.98 13.71 -2.20
CA THR A 23 10.64 12.30 -2.38
C THR A 23 10.20 11.76 -1.03
N GLU A 24 8.99 11.24 -0.98
CA GLU A 24 8.40 10.66 0.22
C GLU A 24 8.00 9.21 -0.06
N VAL A 25 8.31 8.34 0.90
CA VAL A 25 7.94 6.93 0.86
C VAL A 25 6.77 6.73 1.82
N VAL A 26 5.67 6.17 1.31
CA VAL A 26 4.41 6.04 2.03
C VAL A 26 3.96 4.57 2.00
N PRO A 27 3.89 3.88 3.14
CA PRO A 27 3.31 2.54 3.21
C PRO A 27 1.85 2.53 2.76
N GLU A 28 1.43 1.50 2.03
CA GLU A 28 0.05 1.45 1.51
C GLU A 28 -1.02 1.32 2.61
N ASP A 29 -0.67 0.78 3.77
CA ASP A 29 -1.55 0.65 4.94
C ASP A 29 -1.73 1.96 5.74
N THR A 30 -1.07 3.04 5.29
CA THR A 30 -1.17 4.39 5.84
C THR A 30 -2.64 4.82 5.95
N LYS A 31 -3.03 5.27 7.13
CA LYS A 31 -4.43 5.64 7.40
C LYS A 31 -4.82 6.91 6.66
N VAL A 32 -6.05 6.90 6.14
CA VAL A 32 -6.68 8.11 5.59
C VAL A 32 -6.68 9.21 6.66
N ASN A 33 -6.45 10.44 6.21
CA ASN A 33 -6.20 11.65 6.99
C ASN A 33 -4.81 11.78 7.64
N ALA A 34 -3.93 10.80 7.49
CA ALA A 34 -2.54 10.93 7.90
C ALA A 34 -1.85 12.04 7.10
N THR A 35 -1.00 12.80 7.80
CA THR A 35 -0.11 13.78 7.19
C THR A 35 1.01 13.04 6.47
N ILE A 36 1.19 13.34 5.18
CA ILE A 36 2.21 12.74 4.31
C ILE A 36 3.44 13.63 4.24
N VAL A 37 3.23 14.94 4.10
CA VAL A 37 4.33 15.92 4.08
C VAL A 37 3.94 17.09 4.97
N THR A 38 4.85 17.50 5.84
CA THR A 38 4.55 18.52 6.85
C THR A 38 4.44 19.91 6.23
N ARG A 39 3.75 20.80 6.94
CA ARG A 39 3.70 22.23 6.58
C ARG A 39 5.09 22.87 6.52
N GLU A 40 6.01 22.49 7.39
CA GLU A 40 7.32 23.15 7.51
C GLU A 40 8.20 22.93 6.26
N ASP A 41 8.10 21.73 5.70
CA ASP A 41 8.84 21.32 4.50
C ASP A 41 8.29 22.00 3.24
N LEU A 42 6.96 22.22 3.21
CA LEU A 42 6.26 22.73 2.04
C LEU A 42 5.95 24.23 2.08
N SER A 43 6.26 24.93 3.16
CA SER A 43 6.01 26.37 3.24
C SER A 43 6.98 27.14 2.36
N ALA A 44 6.44 27.90 1.41
CA ALA A 44 7.17 28.95 0.71
C ALA A 44 7.23 30.23 1.55
N THR A 45 8.16 31.12 1.19
CA THR A 45 8.29 32.46 1.75
C THR A 45 8.32 33.49 0.63
N ASP A 46 7.81 34.68 0.88
CA ASP A 46 7.82 35.79 -0.06
C ASP A 46 8.55 36.98 0.58
N ALA A 47 9.44 37.62 -0.17
CA ALA A 47 10.22 38.76 0.33
C ALA A 47 9.36 40.03 0.51
N ASP A 48 8.24 40.11 -0.21
CA ASP A 48 7.25 41.18 -0.07
C ASP A 48 6.31 40.95 1.12
N LEU A 49 6.53 39.86 1.87
CA LEU A 49 5.72 39.45 3.03
C LEU A 49 4.25 39.21 2.70
N ASP A 50 3.97 38.89 1.44
CA ASP A 50 2.63 38.60 0.96
C ASP A 50 2.11 37.26 1.50
N THR A 51 0.78 37.13 1.55
CA THR A 51 0.14 35.88 1.95
C THR A 51 0.20 34.88 0.80
N ILE A 52 0.76 33.70 1.07
CA ILE A 52 0.95 32.68 0.04
C ILE A 52 -0.24 31.73 -0.02
N PHE A 53 -0.76 31.54 -1.23
CA PHE A 53 -1.85 30.63 -1.58
C PHE A 53 -1.28 29.40 -2.31
N TYR A 54 -1.70 28.23 -1.87
CA TYR A 54 -1.22 26.95 -2.35
C TYR A 54 -2.29 26.20 -3.13
N GLU A 55 -1.86 25.47 -4.15
CA GLU A 55 -2.68 24.56 -4.94
C GLU A 55 -1.89 23.29 -5.26
N LEU A 56 -2.51 22.13 -5.11
CA LEU A 56 -1.88 20.84 -5.35
C LEU A 56 -2.54 20.16 -6.55
N THR A 57 -1.73 19.65 -7.47
CA THR A 57 -2.21 18.91 -8.64
C THR A 57 -1.46 17.59 -8.76
N SER A 58 -2.17 16.51 -9.07
CA SER A 58 -1.54 15.25 -9.45
C SER A 58 -1.21 15.23 -10.94
N THR A 59 -0.04 14.71 -11.31
CA THR A 59 0.34 14.54 -12.72
C THR A 59 -0.31 13.33 -13.38
N ALA A 60 -0.93 12.42 -12.60
CA ALA A 60 -1.47 11.16 -13.09
C ALA A 60 -2.94 10.99 -12.71
N PRO A 61 -3.86 10.82 -13.68
CA PRO A 61 -5.30 10.70 -13.42
C PRO A 61 -5.68 9.59 -12.43
N VAL A 62 -4.94 8.47 -12.43
CA VAL A 62 -5.17 7.33 -11.52
C VAL A 62 -5.01 7.70 -10.04
N THR A 63 -4.22 8.74 -9.75
CA THR A 63 -3.94 9.21 -8.39
C THR A 63 -4.68 10.50 -8.04
N ASP A 64 -5.64 10.91 -8.87
CA ASP A 64 -6.43 12.10 -8.62
C ASP A 64 -7.32 11.95 -7.37
N GLY A 65 -7.29 12.97 -6.52
CA GLY A 65 -7.97 12.98 -5.22
C GLY A 65 -7.46 11.96 -4.19
N TYR A 66 -6.25 11.40 -4.34
CA TYR A 66 -5.61 10.62 -3.26
C TYR A 66 -4.93 11.52 -2.23
N PHE A 67 -4.41 12.66 -2.66
CA PHE A 67 -3.67 13.59 -1.82
C PHE A 67 -4.28 14.99 -1.93
N ALA A 68 -4.31 15.72 -0.83
CA ALA A 68 -4.75 17.11 -0.81
C ALA A 68 -3.96 17.92 0.22
N ILE A 69 -3.98 19.24 0.06
CA ILE A 69 -3.47 20.16 1.08
C ILE A 69 -4.53 20.45 2.13
N LYS A 70 -4.12 20.67 3.39
CA LYS A 70 -5.03 21.00 4.50
C LYS A 70 -5.81 22.30 4.28
N GLY A 71 -5.28 23.21 3.47
CA GLY A 71 -6.03 24.40 3.05
C GLY A 71 -5.22 25.33 2.16
N VAL A 72 -5.88 26.36 1.62
CA VAL A 72 -5.27 27.29 0.66
C VAL A 72 -4.06 28.05 1.20
N ASN A 73 -3.90 28.21 2.52
CA ASN A 73 -2.71 28.81 3.15
C ASN A 73 -1.96 27.81 4.07
N ASN A 74 -2.29 26.52 3.96
CA ASN A 74 -1.65 25.44 4.71
C ASN A 74 -1.24 24.32 3.74
N PRO A 75 0.02 24.32 3.27
CA PRO A 75 0.48 23.39 2.25
C PRO A 75 0.70 21.96 2.75
N GLU A 76 0.44 21.66 4.03
CA GLU A 76 0.54 20.30 4.56
C GLU A 76 -0.27 19.32 3.70
N ILE A 77 0.39 18.32 3.15
CA ILE A 77 -0.25 17.29 2.30
C ILE A 77 -0.72 16.15 3.20
N TYR A 78 -1.95 15.72 3.01
CA TYR A 78 -2.54 14.58 3.72
C TYR A 78 -3.22 13.60 2.75
N LEU A 79 -3.35 12.36 3.20
CA LEU A 79 -3.97 11.28 2.44
C LEU A 79 -5.50 11.33 2.54
N GLN A 80 -6.19 11.25 1.40
CA GLN A 80 -7.66 11.28 1.31
C GLN A 80 -8.30 9.91 1.01
N LYS A 81 -7.57 8.99 0.40
CA LYS A 81 -8.05 7.66 0.00
C LYS A 81 -7.05 6.59 0.43
N THR A 82 -7.53 5.38 0.69
CA THR A 82 -6.66 4.22 0.98
C THR A 82 -5.76 3.96 -0.21
N LEU A 83 -4.49 3.72 0.05
CA LEU A 83 -3.51 3.37 -0.98
C LEU A 83 -3.65 1.88 -1.34
N ASP A 84 -3.12 1.54 -2.51
CA ASP A 84 -3.13 0.18 -3.06
C ASP A 84 -1.91 0.07 -3.99
N TYR A 85 -0.91 -0.68 -3.52
CA TYR A 85 0.39 -0.79 -4.17
C TYR A 85 0.28 -1.47 -5.55
N GLU A 86 -0.66 -2.40 -5.73
CA GLU A 86 -0.92 -3.06 -7.01
C GLU A 86 -1.56 -2.10 -8.03
N LYS A 87 -2.37 -1.14 -7.58
CA LYS A 87 -2.98 -0.12 -8.47
C LYS A 87 -1.96 0.90 -8.96
N PHE A 88 -1.13 1.46 -8.08
CA PHE A 88 -0.06 2.37 -8.46
C PHE A 88 1.07 2.39 -7.41
N LYS A 89 2.31 2.34 -7.89
CA LYS A 89 3.51 2.28 -7.03
C LYS A 89 4.17 3.64 -6.82
N ARG A 90 3.79 4.63 -7.62
CA ARG A 90 4.31 6.00 -7.51
C ARG A 90 3.35 7.01 -8.09
N THR A 91 3.44 8.24 -7.62
CA THR A 91 2.86 9.40 -8.29
C THR A 91 3.71 10.64 -8.07
N THR A 92 3.48 11.64 -8.90
CA THR A 92 4.11 12.95 -8.76
C THR A 92 3.03 13.99 -8.56
N LEU A 93 3.22 14.84 -7.55
CA LEU A 93 2.37 15.96 -7.23
C LEU A 93 3.14 17.25 -7.54
N ILE A 94 2.44 18.25 -8.05
CA ILE A 94 2.97 19.59 -8.24
C ILE A 94 2.25 20.51 -7.26
N LEU A 95 3.02 21.11 -6.36
CA LEU A 95 2.55 22.14 -5.44
C LEU A 95 2.89 23.50 -6.01
N TYR A 96 1.86 24.31 -6.26
CA TYR A 96 1.98 25.70 -6.66
C TYR A 96 1.88 26.59 -5.43
N ALA A 97 2.72 27.62 -5.37
CA ALA A 97 2.61 28.75 -4.44
C ALA A 97 2.38 30.03 -5.25
N ARG A 98 1.46 30.88 -4.77
CA ARG A 98 1.11 32.16 -5.39
C ARG A 98 1.02 33.25 -4.31
N ASP A 99 1.50 34.43 -4.59
CA ASP A 99 1.39 35.61 -3.71
C ASP A 99 -0.01 36.25 -3.68
N ARG A 100 -0.88 35.85 -4.60
CA ARG A 100 -2.26 36.33 -4.74
C ARG A 100 -3.24 35.16 -4.83
N PRO A 101 -4.50 35.36 -4.38
CA PRO A 101 -5.52 34.33 -4.48
C PRO A 101 -5.84 34.01 -5.94
N MET A 102 -6.32 32.79 -6.18
CA MET A 102 -6.75 32.36 -7.50
C MET A 102 -7.84 33.30 -8.04
N GLY A 103 -7.67 33.77 -9.28
CA GLY A 103 -8.62 34.70 -9.91
C GLY A 103 -8.40 36.17 -9.58
N SER A 104 -7.32 36.53 -8.87
CA SER A 104 -6.89 37.92 -8.74
C SER A 104 -6.67 38.57 -10.11
N THR A 105 -7.07 39.83 -10.24
CA THR A 105 -6.77 40.67 -11.42
C THR A 105 -5.43 41.39 -11.30
N GLU A 106 -4.77 41.30 -10.14
CA GLU A 106 -3.45 41.88 -9.89
C GLU A 106 -2.34 41.01 -10.48
N ALA A 107 -1.17 41.61 -10.70
CA ALA A 107 0.03 40.86 -11.04
C ALA A 107 0.32 39.83 -9.93
N THR A 108 0.48 38.57 -10.34
CA THR A 108 0.65 37.42 -9.45
C THR A 108 1.96 36.74 -9.78
N ASN A 109 2.84 36.62 -8.80
CA ASN A 109 4.06 35.83 -8.88
C ASN A 109 3.81 34.41 -8.36
N THR A 110 4.51 33.44 -8.93
CA THR A 110 4.29 32.02 -8.63
C THR A 110 5.60 31.25 -8.49
N ALA A 111 5.55 30.16 -7.74
CA ALA A 111 6.60 29.14 -7.68
C ALA A 111 6.01 27.73 -7.64
N THR A 112 6.82 26.75 -7.97
CA THR A 112 6.43 25.33 -7.99
C THR A 112 7.42 24.46 -7.24
N ALA A 113 6.89 23.42 -6.59
CA ALA A 113 7.65 22.32 -6.05
C ALA A 113 7.08 20.99 -6.58
N THR A 114 7.97 20.03 -6.82
CA THR A 114 7.64 18.68 -7.28
C THR A 114 7.77 17.73 -6.11
N ILE A 115 6.73 16.95 -5.82
CA ILE A 115 6.72 15.95 -4.76
C ILE A 115 6.53 14.58 -5.39
N ASN A 116 7.52 13.72 -5.26
CA ASN A 116 7.45 12.32 -5.71
C ASN A 116 7.00 11.46 -4.54
N ILE A 117 5.86 10.81 -4.68
CA ILE A 117 5.36 9.85 -3.70
C ILE A 117 5.67 8.46 -4.22
N LEU A 118 6.41 7.67 -3.44
CA LEU A 118 6.68 6.26 -3.66
C LEU A 118 5.83 5.45 -2.68
N ILE A 119 5.05 4.51 -3.18
CA ILE A 119 4.24 3.64 -2.32
C ILE A 119 5.08 2.42 -1.95
N GLU A 120 5.13 2.10 -0.67
CA GLU A 120 5.74 0.88 -0.13
C GLU A 120 4.62 -0.13 0.16
N GLN A 121 4.82 -1.38 -0.25
CA GLN A 121 3.85 -2.44 0.02
C GLN A 121 3.85 -2.76 1.52
N ALA A 122 2.69 -3.05 2.07
CA ALA A 122 2.50 -3.43 3.46
C ALA A 122 1.70 -4.73 3.54
N ASP A 123 1.79 -5.43 4.67
CA ASP A 123 1.08 -6.70 4.90
C ASP A 123 -0.42 -6.40 5.03
N THR A 124 -1.11 -6.48 3.90
CA THR A 124 -2.51 -6.11 3.72
C THR A 124 -3.34 -7.25 3.12
N LYS A 125 -2.67 -8.30 2.61
CA LYS A 125 -3.31 -9.43 1.94
C LYS A 125 -2.79 -10.74 2.56
N PRO A 126 -3.69 -11.67 2.94
CA PRO A 126 -3.25 -12.95 3.48
C PRO A 126 -2.65 -13.84 2.38
N PRO A 127 -1.83 -14.84 2.75
CA PRO A 127 -1.33 -15.83 1.80
C PRO A 127 -2.44 -16.65 1.12
N TRP A 128 -2.22 -17.05 -0.14
CA TRP A 128 -3.16 -17.83 -0.94
C TRP A 128 -2.55 -19.16 -1.42
N PHE A 129 -3.34 -20.23 -1.41
CA PHE A 129 -2.97 -21.51 -2.01
C PHE A 129 -3.00 -21.46 -3.55
N LEU A 130 -2.16 -22.24 -4.21
CA LEU A 130 -2.08 -22.35 -5.67
C LEU A 130 -2.25 -23.81 -6.16
N PRO A 131 -2.92 -24.03 -7.30
CA PRO A 131 -3.54 -23.03 -8.16
C PRO A 131 -4.85 -22.49 -7.57
N CYS A 132 -5.14 -21.21 -7.82
CA CYS A 132 -6.38 -20.57 -7.42
C CYS A 132 -7.00 -19.77 -8.57
N THR A 133 -8.28 -19.46 -8.44
CA THR A 133 -9.04 -18.63 -9.38
C THR A 133 -9.45 -17.35 -8.68
N PHE A 134 -9.15 -16.20 -9.30
CA PHE A 134 -9.65 -14.91 -8.84
C PHE A 134 -11.15 -14.80 -9.08
N ILE A 135 -11.88 -14.33 -8.08
CA ILE A 135 -13.34 -14.20 -8.12
C ILE A 135 -13.82 -12.76 -8.26
N ASN A 136 -12.88 -11.81 -8.33
CA ASN A 136 -13.12 -10.38 -8.32
C ASN A 136 -12.21 -9.66 -9.31
N ASP A 137 -12.70 -8.54 -9.85
CA ASP A 137 -12.04 -7.80 -10.93
C ASP A 137 -10.73 -7.11 -10.49
N ASP A 138 -10.59 -6.82 -9.20
CA ASP A 138 -9.39 -6.22 -8.59
C ASP A 138 -8.35 -7.26 -8.12
N ASN A 139 -8.58 -8.56 -8.40
CA ASN A 139 -7.68 -9.68 -8.05
C ASN A 139 -7.28 -9.74 -6.56
N SER A 140 -8.09 -9.18 -5.66
CA SER A 140 -7.80 -9.19 -4.23
C SER A 140 -8.25 -10.48 -3.50
N VAL A 141 -9.00 -11.36 -4.16
CA VAL A 141 -9.48 -12.63 -3.57
C VAL A 141 -9.26 -13.80 -4.54
N CYS A 142 -8.45 -14.76 -4.12
CA CYS A 142 -8.19 -15.98 -4.88
C CYS A 142 -8.67 -17.22 -4.13
N ILE A 143 -9.47 -18.07 -4.79
CA ILE A 143 -9.99 -19.31 -4.20
C ILE A 143 -9.35 -20.50 -4.88
N SER A 144 -8.69 -21.35 -4.08
CA SER A 144 -8.12 -22.61 -4.54
C SER A 144 -9.18 -23.71 -4.65
N SER A 145 -9.05 -24.56 -5.67
CA SER A 145 -9.76 -25.84 -5.71
C SER A 145 -9.24 -26.75 -4.59
N PRO A 146 -10.07 -27.68 -4.07
CA PRO A 146 -9.63 -28.61 -3.04
C PRO A 146 -8.52 -29.54 -3.57
N TYR A 147 -7.50 -29.77 -2.73
CA TYR A 147 -6.49 -30.78 -2.95
C TYR A 147 -7.07 -32.17 -2.65
N ALA A 148 -6.83 -33.13 -3.53
CA ALA A 148 -7.26 -34.52 -3.35
C ALA A 148 -6.05 -35.46 -3.28
N GLY A 149 -6.04 -36.35 -2.30
CA GLY A 149 -5.03 -37.40 -2.14
C GLY A 149 -5.68 -38.76 -1.89
N ARG A 150 -4.91 -39.84 -2.02
CA ARG A 150 -5.36 -41.21 -1.72
C ARG A 150 -4.35 -41.93 -0.86
N VAL A 151 -4.85 -42.71 0.09
CA VAL A 151 -4.08 -43.61 0.94
C VAL A 151 -4.78 -44.96 1.00
N ASN A 152 -4.03 -46.03 1.23
CA ASN A 152 -4.59 -47.35 1.43
C ASN A 152 -4.92 -47.57 2.91
N VAL A 153 -6.07 -48.20 3.17
CA VAL A 153 -6.48 -48.55 4.54
C VAL A 153 -5.48 -49.54 5.15
N SER A 154 -5.14 -49.36 6.43
CA SER A 154 -4.15 -50.14 7.18
C SER A 154 -2.70 -50.04 6.67
N GLU A 155 -2.41 -49.18 5.69
CA GLU A 155 -1.06 -48.87 5.25
C GLU A 155 -0.67 -47.47 5.74
N MET A 156 0.63 -47.29 6.02
CA MET A 156 1.20 -46.00 6.39
C MET A 156 2.35 -45.69 5.43
N SER A 157 2.19 -44.63 4.64
CA SER A 157 3.27 -44.10 3.81
C SER A 157 4.27 -43.33 4.68
N THR A 158 5.56 -43.52 4.44
CA THR A 158 6.64 -42.70 5.01
C THR A 158 6.97 -41.48 4.14
N GLU A 159 6.55 -41.51 2.88
CA GLU A 159 6.75 -40.42 1.92
C GLU A 159 5.57 -39.43 1.95
N PRO A 160 5.81 -38.15 1.57
CA PRO A 160 4.74 -37.18 1.36
C PRO A 160 3.67 -37.69 0.40
N LEU A 161 2.42 -37.39 0.72
CA LEU A 161 1.27 -37.75 -0.11
C LEU A 161 1.33 -37.04 -1.45
N VAL A 162 1.02 -37.77 -2.52
CA VAL A 162 0.77 -37.20 -3.84
C VAL A 162 -0.63 -36.61 -3.85
N LEU A 163 -0.74 -35.31 -4.14
CA LEU A 163 -1.98 -34.56 -4.16
C LEU A 163 -2.29 -34.07 -5.58
N GLU A 164 -3.57 -33.88 -5.88
CA GLU A 164 -4.08 -33.32 -7.13
C GLU A 164 -5.03 -32.13 -6.86
N PRO A 165 -4.74 -30.92 -7.39
CA PRO A 165 -3.43 -30.52 -7.92
C PRO A 165 -2.37 -30.62 -6.82
N GLY A 166 -1.09 -30.78 -7.15
CA GLY A 166 -0.06 -30.93 -6.11
C GLY A 166 1.33 -30.52 -6.56
N PRO A 167 2.23 -30.24 -5.61
CA PRO A 167 2.06 -30.27 -4.14
C PRO A 167 1.20 -29.12 -3.57
N ILE A 168 0.84 -29.16 -2.26
CA ILE A 168 0.29 -27.98 -1.57
C ILE A 168 1.35 -26.87 -1.63
N TYR A 169 0.92 -25.69 -2.07
CA TYR A 169 1.81 -24.56 -2.22
C TYR A 169 1.00 -23.28 -2.03
N ALA A 170 1.54 -22.33 -1.27
CA ALA A 170 0.97 -21.01 -1.05
C ALA A 170 1.98 -19.91 -1.33
N ILE A 171 1.46 -18.73 -1.66
CA ILE A 171 2.22 -17.51 -1.86
C ILE A 171 1.62 -16.38 -1.04
N ASP A 172 2.46 -15.46 -0.61
CA ASP A 172 2.03 -14.18 -0.06
C ASP A 172 1.96 -13.15 -1.21
N PRO A 173 0.80 -12.53 -1.47
CA PRO A 173 0.67 -11.45 -2.45
C PRO A 173 1.53 -10.22 -2.12
N ASP A 174 1.89 -10.02 -0.85
CA ASP A 174 2.71 -8.91 -0.37
C ASP A 174 4.21 -9.27 -0.48
N TYR A 175 4.61 -9.62 -1.71
CA TYR A 175 5.89 -10.24 -2.07
C TYR A 175 7.15 -9.42 -1.74
N THR A 176 7.02 -8.13 -1.42
CA THR A 176 8.18 -7.33 -1.01
C THR A 176 8.54 -7.51 0.48
N ILE A 177 7.65 -8.11 1.27
CA ILE A 177 7.78 -8.20 2.75
C ILE A 177 8.54 -9.47 3.19
N ASN A 178 8.78 -10.42 2.29
CA ASN A 178 9.59 -11.64 2.55
C ASN A 178 9.19 -12.37 3.85
N GLU A 179 7.91 -12.38 4.18
CA GLU A 179 7.42 -13.11 5.35
C GLU A 179 7.45 -14.62 5.11
N LYS A 180 7.64 -15.37 6.20
CA LYS A 180 7.69 -16.83 6.14
C LYS A 180 6.28 -17.39 6.19
N ILE A 181 5.89 -18.08 5.12
CA ILE A 181 4.64 -18.84 5.06
C ILE A 181 4.76 -20.13 5.89
N VAL A 182 3.79 -20.37 6.76
CA VAL A 182 3.72 -21.52 7.67
C VAL A 182 2.43 -22.30 7.45
N TYR A 183 2.54 -23.61 7.20
CA TYR A 183 1.40 -24.52 6.99
C TYR A 183 0.96 -25.19 8.29
N SER A 184 -0.35 -25.32 8.49
CA SER A 184 -0.91 -26.04 9.65
C SER A 184 -2.24 -26.72 9.33
N ILE A 185 -2.53 -27.85 10.00
CA ILE A 185 -3.84 -28.50 9.94
C ILE A 185 -4.69 -27.98 11.11
N VAL A 186 -5.78 -27.29 10.80
CA VAL A 186 -6.67 -26.65 11.77
C VAL A 186 -7.98 -27.42 12.00
N GLY A 187 -8.27 -28.42 11.16
CA GLY A 187 -9.50 -29.21 11.27
C GLY A 187 -9.52 -30.46 10.40
N GLY A 188 -10.50 -31.34 10.65
CA GLY A 188 -10.77 -32.52 9.84
C GLY A 188 -9.82 -33.71 10.01
N ASN A 189 -8.78 -33.58 10.84
CA ASN A 189 -7.78 -34.62 11.09
C ASN A 189 -8.14 -35.50 12.27
N ALA A 190 -9.18 -36.33 12.12
CA ALA A 190 -9.57 -37.30 13.13
C ALA A 190 -8.38 -38.20 13.52
N ASP A 191 -8.25 -38.48 14.82
CA ASP A 191 -7.19 -39.32 15.40
C ASP A 191 -5.73 -38.91 15.11
N GLN A 192 -5.53 -37.71 14.56
CA GLN A 192 -4.23 -37.18 14.14
C GLN A 192 -3.52 -38.14 13.17
N VAL A 193 -4.27 -38.63 12.18
CA VAL A 193 -3.74 -39.56 11.17
C VAL A 193 -2.74 -38.87 10.24
N PHE A 194 -2.94 -37.59 9.94
CA PHE A 194 -2.08 -36.81 9.06
C PHE A 194 -1.26 -35.76 9.81
N SER A 195 -0.12 -35.37 9.23
CA SER A 195 0.68 -34.23 9.66
C SER A 195 1.06 -33.42 8.43
N VAL A 196 1.15 -32.09 8.57
CA VAL A 196 1.69 -31.21 7.53
C VAL A 196 3.01 -30.64 8.03
N ASP A 197 4.02 -30.66 7.18
CA ASP A 197 5.27 -29.97 7.46
C ASP A 197 5.07 -28.45 7.36
N ALA A 198 5.47 -27.74 8.41
CA ALA A 198 5.17 -26.33 8.59
C ALA A 198 5.84 -25.42 7.55
N ASP A 199 6.95 -25.85 6.93
CA ASP A 199 7.74 -25.02 6.03
C ASP A 199 7.54 -25.41 4.56
N THR A 200 7.31 -26.69 4.30
CA THR A 200 7.21 -27.25 2.95
C THR A 200 5.78 -27.54 2.50
N GLY A 201 4.81 -27.58 3.42
CA GLY A 201 3.44 -27.97 3.12
C GLY A 201 3.26 -29.47 2.80
N ASN A 202 4.32 -30.28 2.95
CA ASN A 202 4.26 -31.72 2.70
C ASN A 202 3.31 -32.41 3.68
N LEU A 203 2.26 -33.02 3.15
CA LEU A 203 1.31 -33.81 3.93
C LEU A 203 1.82 -35.24 4.06
N THR A 204 1.97 -35.75 5.28
CA THR A 204 2.43 -37.11 5.59
C THR A 204 1.44 -37.84 6.50
N MET A 205 1.56 -39.16 6.57
CA MET A 205 0.81 -39.97 7.53
C MET A 205 1.60 -40.09 8.83
N SER A 206 0.97 -39.84 9.96
CA SER A 206 1.48 -40.14 11.30
C SER A 206 1.06 -41.53 11.77
N LYS A 207 -0.05 -42.05 11.23
CA LYS A 207 -0.63 -43.38 11.53
C LYS A 207 -1.34 -43.91 10.29
N ALA A 208 -1.59 -45.21 10.23
CA ALA A 208 -2.42 -45.80 9.17
C ALA A 208 -3.91 -45.43 9.35
N ALA A 209 -4.62 -45.20 8.24
CA ALA A 209 -6.07 -45.01 8.27
C ALA A 209 -6.78 -46.34 8.57
N THR A 210 -7.79 -46.32 9.43
CA THR A 210 -8.47 -47.55 9.93
C THR A 210 -9.83 -47.82 9.31
N SER A 211 -10.40 -46.86 8.58
CA SER A 211 -11.67 -47.01 7.85
C SER A 211 -11.54 -46.43 6.43
N PRO A 212 -12.41 -46.81 5.49
CA PRO A 212 -12.44 -46.23 4.15
C PRO A 212 -13.11 -44.84 4.09
N ASP A 213 -13.44 -44.23 5.24
CA ASP A 213 -14.05 -42.92 5.28
C ASP A 213 -13.05 -41.84 4.86
N SER A 214 -13.54 -40.84 4.13
CA SER A 214 -12.70 -39.73 3.67
C SER A 214 -12.40 -38.74 4.79
N TYR A 215 -11.15 -38.26 4.82
CA TYR A 215 -10.75 -37.13 5.65
C TYR A 215 -10.91 -35.84 4.85
N LEU A 216 -11.65 -34.88 5.39
CA LEU A 216 -11.73 -33.52 4.85
C LEU A 216 -10.86 -32.61 5.71
N LEU A 217 -9.55 -32.58 5.42
CA LEU A 217 -8.60 -31.75 6.15
C LEU A 217 -8.82 -30.26 5.86
N GLN A 218 -8.79 -29.45 6.90
CA GLN A 218 -8.74 -27.99 6.80
C GLN A 218 -7.31 -27.55 7.07
N VAL A 219 -6.64 -27.03 6.04
CA VAL A 219 -5.26 -26.54 6.11
C VAL A 219 -5.28 -25.02 6.07
N MET A 220 -4.49 -24.39 6.94
CA MET A 220 -4.29 -22.95 7.02
C MET A 220 -2.84 -22.62 6.68
N VAL A 221 -2.65 -21.46 6.04
CA VAL A 221 -1.36 -20.80 5.88
C VAL A 221 -1.38 -19.47 6.63
N SER A 222 -0.25 -19.11 7.22
CA SER A 222 -0.02 -17.85 7.95
C SER A 222 1.39 -17.34 7.73
#